data_AF-A0AA36H5F5-F1
#
_entry.id   AF-A0AA36H5F5-F1
#
_cell.length_a   1.000
_cell.length_b   1.000
_cell.length_c   1.000
_cell.angle_alpha   90.00
_cell.angle_beta   90.00
_cell.angle_gamma   90.00
#
_symmetry.space_group_name_H-M   'P 1'
#
loop_
_entity.id
_entity.type
_entity.pdbx_description
1 polymer ?
#
loop_
_entity_poly.entity_id
_entity_poly.type
_entity_poly.pdbx_seq_one_letter_code
_entity_poly.pdbx_strand_id
1 'polypeptide(L)'
;MLADSLKLDVEPVNFDNAVGSLDWGTLQNGSWIGVLSYLADNKSDTACLFYQRTDLREQYFELSYPITNVQPVYVVRKQKTTIGSVLWNAFKPYSYSTWLGIVGNGMLFLFALLQSAFFTYLYEGLLLSALIQQTDQNPFKDADEMIDLIAQKKYHLVTNYRGNWYFDELDHSNSSHFAKLRAATSSNPVEVTKSVSDALDLVEKGNYIYPIQEDSLAMQRSKERCNFVYVSKGLPQRSAHLVFPNNSMFLEKFNNAIITQSQFIQRTFSKYFLQGFKIADIPKCPATEFEEGSKPLGVQSVIGIFALGALGMSSALVAFVAEVSRNCMCAIAHNMLTTDKS
;
A
#
# COMPACT_ATOMS: atom_id res chain seq x y z
N MET A 1 -16.80 30.55 8.18
CA MET A 1 -16.06 31.14 7.04
C MET A 1 -16.94 31.41 5.83
N LEU A 2 -17.39 30.38 5.08
CA LEU A 2 -18.26 30.61 3.92
C LEU A 2 -19.56 31.29 4.36
N ALA A 3 -20.13 30.86 5.48
CA ALA A 3 -21.26 31.53 6.12
C ALA A 3 -20.93 32.99 6.48
N ASP A 4 -19.80 33.23 7.15
CA ASP A 4 -19.37 34.59 7.56
C ASP A 4 -19.24 35.56 6.37
N SER A 5 -18.68 35.11 5.24
CA SER A 5 -18.56 35.98 4.05
C SER A 5 -19.89 36.25 3.36
N LEU A 6 -20.81 35.29 3.44
CA LEU A 6 -22.17 35.43 2.98
C LEU A 6 -23.08 36.13 4.00
N LYS A 7 -22.56 36.46 5.20
CA LYS A 7 -23.31 37.02 6.33
C LYS A 7 -24.52 36.16 6.70
N LEU A 8 -24.31 34.85 6.73
CA LEU A 8 -25.32 33.86 7.14
C LEU A 8 -25.08 33.43 8.58
N ASP A 9 -26.15 33.34 9.35
CA ASP A 9 -26.15 32.68 10.66
C ASP A 9 -26.32 31.17 10.45
N VAL A 10 -25.50 30.38 11.16
CA VAL A 10 -25.50 28.92 11.04
C VAL A 10 -26.06 28.31 12.31
N GLU A 11 -27.16 27.56 12.17
CA GLU A 11 -27.69 26.73 13.23
C GLU A 11 -27.23 25.26 13.01
N PRO A 12 -26.29 24.75 13.82
CA PRO A 12 -25.76 23.42 13.61
C PRO A 12 -26.75 22.34 14.06
N VAL A 13 -27.08 21.42 13.17
CA VAL A 13 -27.79 20.18 13.49
C VAL A 13 -26.77 19.10 13.81
N ASN A 14 -26.74 18.65 15.06
CA ASN A 14 -25.79 17.64 15.52
C ASN A 14 -26.41 16.25 15.53
N PHE A 15 -25.66 15.26 15.04
CA PHE A 15 -26.02 13.85 15.14
C PHE A 15 -25.31 13.23 16.33
N ASP A 16 -26.07 12.65 17.27
CA ASP A 16 -25.52 11.96 18.44
C ASP A 16 -25.08 10.53 18.05
N ASN A 17 -23.98 10.47 17.30
CA ASN A 17 -23.38 9.23 16.80
C ASN A 17 -21.99 9.04 17.40
N ALA A 18 -21.58 7.78 17.56
CA ALA A 18 -20.22 7.47 17.94
C ALA A 18 -19.24 8.01 16.87
N VAL A 19 -18.06 8.44 17.30
CA VAL A 19 -17.06 8.99 16.40
C VAL A 19 -16.68 7.95 15.34
N GLY A 20 -16.90 8.29 14.06
CA GLY A 20 -16.65 7.39 12.93
C GLY A 20 -17.80 6.45 12.55
N SER A 21 -18.97 6.57 13.18
CA SER A 21 -20.18 5.80 12.84
C SER A 21 -21.28 6.63 12.19
N LEU A 22 -20.96 7.81 11.67
CA LEU A 22 -21.91 8.68 10.99
C LEU A 22 -22.42 8.01 9.71
N ASP A 23 -23.73 7.90 9.56
CA ASP A 23 -24.37 7.54 8.29
C ASP A 23 -24.42 8.78 7.38
N TRP A 24 -23.54 8.79 6.37
CA TRP A 24 -23.42 9.90 5.42
C TRP A 24 -24.66 10.03 4.53
N GLY A 25 -25.49 9.00 4.45
CA GLY A 25 -26.71 8.99 3.67
C GLY A 25 -26.71 7.89 2.63
N THR A 26 -27.61 6.94 2.84
CA THR A 26 -27.82 5.79 1.95
C THR A 26 -29.23 5.85 1.38
N LEU A 27 -29.40 5.51 0.11
CA LEU A 27 -30.73 5.37 -0.48
C LEU A 27 -31.27 3.96 -0.18
N GLN A 28 -32.37 3.87 0.58
CA GLN A 28 -33.04 2.60 0.89
C GLN A 28 -34.52 2.69 0.52
N ASN A 29 -35.00 1.77 -0.32
CA ASN A 29 -36.41 1.69 -0.75
C ASN A 29 -36.95 3.02 -1.33
N GLY A 30 -36.10 3.80 -2.00
CA GLY A 30 -36.47 5.09 -2.60
C GLY A 30 -36.46 6.29 -1.64
N SER A 31 -36.11 6.09 -0.36
CA SER A 31 -35.94 7.16 0.62
C SER A 31 -34.50 7.23 1.12
N TRP A 32 -33.98 8.44 1.30
CA TRP A 32 -32.67 8.66 1.88
C TRP A 32 -32.74 8.47 3.39
N ILE A 33 -31.75 7.77 3.96
CA ILE A 33 -31.49 7.72 5.40
C ILE A 33 -30.24 8.55 5.74
N GLY A 34 -29.84 8.60 7.01
CA GLY A 34 -28.61 9.30 7.43
C GLY A 34 -28.66 10.82 7.23
N VAL A 35 -27.50 11.46 7.04
CA VAL A 35 -27.41 12.92 6.90
C VAL A 35 -28.17 13.43 5.67
N LEU A 36 -28.12 12.74 4.54
CA LEU A 36 -28.84 13.14 3.33
C LEU A 36 -30.37 13.12 3.48
N SER A 37 -30.92 12.34 4.44
CA SER A 37 -32.36 12.37 4.74
C SER A 37 -32.84 13.74 5.22
N TYR A 38 -32.01 14.49 5.94
CA TYR A 38 -32.36 15.82 6.43
C TYR A 38 -32.45 16.84 5.30
N LEU A 39 -31.62 16.69 4.27
CA LEU A 39 -31.71 17.50 3.05
C LEU A 39 -32.93 17.09 2.22
N ALA A 40 -33.18 15.79 2.07
CA ALA A 40 -34.32 15.28 1.31
C ALA A 40 -35.68 15.68 1.94
N ASP A 41 -35.75 15.71 3.27
CA ASP A 41 -36.94 16.10 4.03
C ASP A 41 -37.07 17.63 4.21
N ASN A 42 -36.19 18.44 3.60
CA ASN A 42 -36.11 19.89 3.81
C ASN A 42 -36.00 20.32 5.29
N LYS A 43 -35.36 19.50 6.12
CA LYS A 43 -35.08 19.82 7.54
C LYS A 43 -33.81 20.64 7.72
N SER A 44 -32.94 20.69 6.70
CA SER A 44 -31.70 21.45 6.71
C SER A 44 -31.40 22.03 5.33
N ASP A 45 -30.78 23.21 5.28
CA ASP A 45 -30.47 23.91 4.02
C ASP A 45 -29.21 23.39 3.32
N THR A 46 -28.27 22.82 4.07
CA THR A 46 -27.03 22.26 3.54
C THR A 46 -26.40 21.30 4.55
N ALA A 47 -25.55 20.39 4.07
CA ALA A 47 -24.69 19.58 4.93
C ALA A 47 -23.25 20.11 4.87
N CYS A 48 -22.72 20.53 6.03
CA CYS A 48 -21.33 20.98 6.19
C CYS A 48 -20.36 19.79 6.27
N LEU A 49 -20.43 18.90 5.28
CA LEU A 49 -19.56 17.73 5.12
C LEU A 49 -19.05 17.70 3.68
N PHE A 50 -17.89 17.08 3.46
CA PHE A 50 -17.27 16.96 2.15
C PHE A 50 -17.79 15.73 1.41
N TYR A 51 -18.85 15.91 0.62
CA TYR A 51 -19.44 14.85 -0.19
C TYR A 51 -18.76 14.73 -1.54
N GLN A 52 -18.50 13.49 -1.93
CA GLN A 52 -17.99 13.17 -3.25
C GLN A 52 -19.16 13.12 -4.23
N ARG A 53 -18.92 13.69 -5.40
CA ARG A 53 -19.87 13.69 -6.51
C ARG A 53 -20.03 12.27 -7.05
N THR A 54 -21.28 11.81 -7.15
CA THR A 54 -21.68 10.49 -7.67
C THR A 54 -22.95 10.65 -8.49
N ASP A 55 -23.11 9.81 -9.52
CA ASP A 55 -24.28 9.87 -10.42
C ASP A 55 -25.61 9.69 -9.66
N LEU A 56 -25.60 8.91 -8.58
CA LEU A 56 -26.78 8.68 -7.74
C LEU A 56 -27.17 9.96 -6.97
N ARG A 57 -26.20 10.62 -6.32
CA ARG A 57 -26.49 11.81 -5.50
C ARG A 57 -26.91 13.01 -6.34
N GLU A 58 -26.34 13.17 -7.53
CA GLU A 58 -26.71 14.23 -8.48
C GLU A 58 -28.16 14.16 -8.95
N GLN A 59 -28.79 12.98 -8.89
CA GLN A 59 -30.21 12.84 -9.25
C GLN A 59 -31.15 13.43 -8.18
N TYR A 60 -30.69 13.52 -6.93
CA TYR A 60 -31.53 13.91 -5.79
C TYR A 60 -31.12 15.23 -5.14
N PHE A 61 -29.87 15.65 -5.34
CA PHE A 61 -29.29 16.82 -4.67
C PHE A 61 -28.43 17.65 -5.62
N GLU A 62 -28.31 18.94 -5.28
CA GLU A 62 -27.42 19.86 -5.95
C GLU A 62 -26.08 19.93 -5.22
N LEU A 63 -24.99 19.89 -5.99
CA LEU A 63 -23.62 19.95 -5.47
C LEU A 63 -22.98 21.29 -5.83
N SER A 64 -22.25 21.87 -4.89
CA SER A 64 -21.49 23.11 -5.12
C SER A 64 -20.34 22.92 -6.13
N TYR A 65 -19.62 23.99 -6.43
CA TYR A 65 -18.27 23.88 -6.99
C TYR A 65 -17.33 23.08 -6.07
N PRO A 66 -16.32 22.40 -6.66
CA PRO A 66 -15.43 21.53 -5.91
C PRO A 66 -14.60 22.36 -4.92
N ILE A 67 -14.60 21.93 -3.66
CA ILE A 67 -13.82 22.54 -2.58
C ILE A 67 -12.41 21.97 -2.55
N THR A 68 -12.31 20.64 -2.70
CA THR A 68 -11.05 19.91 -2.67
C THR A 68 -11.17 18.63 -3.50
N ASN A 69 -10.07 17.92 -3.70
CA ASN A 69 -10.05 16.59 -4.29
C ASN A 69 -9.61 15.59 -3.23
N VAL A 70 -10.24 14.43 -3.26
CA VAL A 70 -9.94 13.30 -2.38
C VAL A 70 -9.67 12.07 -3.22
N GLN A 71 -8.69 11.28 -2.79
CA GLN A 71 -8.38 10.01 -3.40
C GLN A 71 -8.67 8.89 -2.38
N PRO A 72 -9.28 7.77 -2.79
CA PRO A 72 -9.30 6.60 -1.95
C PRO A 72 -7.90 5.96 -1.91
N VAL A 73 -7.61 5.26 -0.84
CA VAL A 73 -6.35 4.55 -0.59
C VAL A 73 -6.67 3.19 -0.02
N TYR A 74 -5.98 2.17 -0.50
CA TYR A 74 -6.04 0.85 0.11
C TYR A 74 -5.03 0.75 1.25
N VAL A 75 -5.51 0.52 2.47
CA VAL A 75 -4.67 0.14 3.60
C VAL A 75 -4.51 -1.36 3.61
N VAL A 76 -3.26 -1.80 3.55
CA VAL A 76 -2.91 -3.21 3.58
C VAL A 76 -1.73 -3.47 4.48
N ARG A 77 -1.64 -4.70 5.00
CA ARG A 77 -0.47 -5.11 5.76
C ARG A 77 0.74 -5.21 4.85
N LYS A 78 1.85 -4.64 5.33
CA LYS A 78 3.16 -4.76 4.74
C LYS A 78 3.60 -6.22 4.62
N GLN A 79 4.14 -6.61 3.47
CA GLN A 79 4.74 -7.94 3.34
C GLN A 79 6.04 -8.02 4.15
N LYS A 80 6.20 -9.09 4.94
CA LYS A 80 7.47 -9.41 5.60
C LYS A 80 8.41 -10.03 4.57
N THR A 81 9.57 -9.43 4.37
CA THR A 81 10.66 -10.02 3.61
C THR A 81 11.07 -11.33 4.30
N THR A 82 10.86 -12.45 3.62
CA THR A 82 11.32 -13.76 4.12
C THR A 82 12.76 -13.97 3.66
N ILE A 83 13.59 -14.68 4.44
CA ILE A 83 15.00 -14.91 4.10
C ILE A 83 15.15 -15.47 2.66
N GLY A 84 14.22 -16.32 2.23
CA GLY A 84 14.15 -16.80 0.84
C GLY A 84 13.95 -15.71 -0.21
N SER A 85 13.07 -14.73 0.01
CA SER A 85 12.87 -13.62 -0.95
C SER A 85 14.07 -12.69 -1.02
N VAL A 86 14.81 -12.53 0.08
CA VAL A 86 16.07 -11.77 0.13
C VAL A 86 17.18 -12.50 -0.65
N LEU A 87 17.27 -13.82 -0.53
CA LEU A 87 18.22 -14.63 -1.31
C LEU A 87 17.94 -14.55 -2.82
N TRP A 88 16.66 -14.56 -3.22
CA TRP A 88 16.28 -14.42 -4.63
C TRP A 88 16.47 -13.00 -5.18
N ASN A 89 16.47 -11.96 -4.33
CA ASN A 89 16.77 -10.59 -4.77
C ASN A 89 18.19 -10.46 -5.36
N ALA A 90 19.15 -11.30 -4.96
CA ALA A 90 20.49 -11.32 -5.55
C ALA A 90 20.49 -11.73 -7.04
N PHE A 91 19.45 -12.43 -7.50
CA PHE A 91 19.31 -12.89 -8.89
C PHE A 91 18.42 -11.99 -9.74
N LYS A 92 17.69 -11.04 -9.14
CA LYS A 92 16.85 -10.06 -9.85
C LYS A 92 17.59 -9.17 -10.87
N PRO A 93 18.88 -8.80 -10.69
CA PRO A 93 19.53 -7.89 -11.62
C PRO A 93 19.58 -8.39 -13.06
N TYR A 94 19.46 -9.71 -13.28
CA TYR A 94 19.49 -10.30 -14.61
C TYR A 94 18.29 -11.21 -14.86
N SER A 95 17.76 -11.16 -16.08
CA SER A 95 16.75 -12.11 -16.53
C SER A 95 17.33 -13.53 -16.65
N TYR A 96 16.46 -14.52 -16.60
CA TYR A 96 16.83 -15.94 -16.73
C TYR A 96 17.64 -16.23 -18.01
N SER A 97 17.34 -15.54 -19.12
CA SER A 97 18.07 -15.65 -20.38
C SER A 97 19.53 -15.19 -20.28
N THR A 98 19.79 -14.13 -19.50
CA THR A 98 21.14 -13.58 -19.30
C THR A 98 21.98 -14.51 -18.43
N TRP A 99 21.38 -15.10 -17.38
CA TRP A 99 22.03 -16.12 -16.57
C TRP A 99 22.46 -17.34 -17.40
N LEU A 100 21.60 -17.81 -18.30
CA LEU A 100 21.95 -18.91 -19.23
C LEU A 100 23.04 -18.52 -20.23
N GLY A 101 23.04 -17.28 -20.72
CA GLY A 101 24.09 -16.76 -21.61
C GLY A 101 25.47 -16.69 -20.93
N ILE A 102 25.51 -16.34 -19.64
CA ILE A 102 26.73 -16.32 -18.83
C ILE A 102 27.32 -17.74 -18.70
N VAL A 103 26.46 -18.74 -18.46
CA VAL A 103 26.88 -20.15 -18.38
C VAL A 103 27.35 -20.66 -19.76
N GLY A 104 26.65 -20.30 -20.84
CA GLY A 104 26.99 -20.70 -22.20
C GLY A 104 28.31 -20.14 -22.72
N ASN A 105 28.70 -18.93 -22.30
CA ASN A 105 29.93 -18.27 -22.75
C ASN A 105 31.19 -18.60 -21.91
N GLY A 106 31.08 -19.49 -20.91
CA GLY A 106 32.22 -19.93 -20.09
C GLY A 106 33.37 -20.63 -20.84
N MET A 107 33.22 -20.91 -22.14
CA MET A 107 34.21 -21.62 -22.95
C MET A 107 35.34 -20.76 -23.58
N LEU A 108 35.33 -19.43 -23.48
CA LEU A 108 36.34 -18.58 -24.15
C LEU A 108 37.35 -17.96 -23.17
N PHE A 109 38.20 -18.84 -22.62
CA PHE A 109 39.17 -18.62 -21.53
C PHE A 109 40.21 -17.48 -21.71
N LEU A 110 40.37 -16.88 -22.90
CA LEU A 110 41.26 -15.72 -23.11
C LEU A 110 40.53 -14.36 -23.11
N PHE A 111 39.21 -14.34 -23.26
CA PHE A 111 38.37 -13.16 -22.97
C PHE A 111 38.13 -13.01 -21.46
N ALA A 112 38.41 -14.09 -20.70
CA ALA A 112 38.06 -14.25 -19.29
C ALA A 112 38.75 -13.27 -18.32
N LEU A 113 39.98 -12.81 -18.60
CA LEU A 113 40.69 -11.87 -17.69
C LEU A 113 40.16 -10.43 -17.79
N LEU A 114 39.86 -9.97 -19.01
CA LEU A 114 39.27 -8.63 -19.21
C LEU A 114 37.79 -8.63 -18.78
N GLN A 115 37.09 -9.74 -19.05
CA GLN A 115 35.71 -9.96 -18.68
C GLN A 115 35.52 -10.18 -17.16
N SER A 116 36.47 -10.82 -16.44
CA SER A 116 36.38 -10.97 -14.98
C SER A 116 36.49 -9.63 -14.27
N ALA A 117 37.38 -8.75 -14.74
CA ALA A 117 37.46 -7.38 -14.21
C ALA A 117 36.16 -6.62 -14.48
N PHE A 118 35.67 -6.63 -15.71
CA PHE A 118 34.42 -5.97 -16.09
C PHE A 118 33.22 -6.49 -15.29
N PHE A 119 33.08 -7.81 -15.11
CA PHE A 119 31.99 -8.39 -14.32
C PHE A 119 32.11 -8.12 -12.83
N THR A 120 33.32 -8.02 -12.28
CA THR A 120 33.50 -7.66 -10.87
C THR A 120 33.01 -6.23 -10.64
N TYR A 121 33.39 -5.28 -11.51
CA TYR A 121 32.92 -3.90 -11.43
C TYR A 121 31.42 -3.75 -11.71
N LEU A 122 30.89 -4.47 -12.69
CA LEU A 122 29.46 -4.49 -13.00
C LEU A 122 28.66 -5.09 -11.84
N TYR A 123 29.14 -6.18 -11.25
CA TYR A 123 28.54 -6.81 -10.08
C TYR A 123 28.59 -5.88 -8.86
N GLU A 124 29.70 -5.19 -8.60
CA GLU A 124 29.80 -4.22 -7.52
C GLU A 124 28.78 -3.07 -7.71
N GLY A 125 28.68 -2.51 -8.91
CA GLY A 125 27.73 -1.44 -9.22
C GLY A 125 26.27 -1.88 -9.10
N LEU A 126 25.93 -3.07 -9.59
CA LEU A 126 24.57 -3.61 -9.52
C LEU A 126 24.21 -4.10 -8.11
N LEU A 127 25.16 -4.69 -7.38
CA LEU A 127 24.97 -5.09 -5.99
C LEU A 127 24.73 -3.85 -5.13
N LEU A 128 25.52 -2.80 -5.32
CA LEU A 128 25.31 -1.51 -4.64
C LEU A 128 23.93 -0.94 -5.00
N SER A 129 23.55 -0.93 -6.28
CA SER A 129 22.23 -0.48 -6.70
C SER A 129 21.10 -1.30 -6.06
N ALA A 130 21.19 -2.62 -6.05
CA ALA A 130 20.20 -3.52 -5.47
C ALA A 130 20.12 -3.43 -3.94
N LEU A 131 21.24 -3.15 -3.27
CA LEU A 131 21.31 -2.94 -1.83
C LEU A 131 20.75 -1.57 -1.41
N ILE A 132 20.92 -0.54 -2.25
CA ILE A 132 20.34 0.78 -2.06
C ILE A 132 18.84 0.75 -2.37
N GLN A 133 18.41 -0.05 -3.35
CA GLN A 133 17.02 -0.14 -3.74
C GLN A 133 16.20 -0.83 -2.64
N GLN A 134 15.41 -0.05 -1.92
CA GLN A 134 14.47 -0.59 -0.94
C GLN A 134 13.46 -1.47 -1.69
N THR A 135 13.30 -2.71 -1.27
CA THR A 135 12.29 -3.60 -1.85
C THR A 135 10.91 -3.02 -1.54
N ASP A 136 10.10 -2.80 -2.58
CA ASP A 136 8.70 -2.42 -2.42
C ASP A 136 8.02 -3.39 -1.45
N GLN A 137 7.56 -2.87 -0.31
CA GLN A 137 6.95 -3.67 0.74
C GLN A 137 5.44 -3.82 0.52
N ASN A 138 4.97 -3.33 -0.63
CA ASN A 138 3.61 -3.39 -1.09
C ASN A 138 3.27 -4.81 -1.53
N PRO A 139 2.14 -5.38 -1.08
CA PRO A 139 1.73 -6.72 -1.48
C PRO A 139 1.32 -6.84 -2.95
N PHE A 140 0.99 -5.72 -3.59
CA PHE A 140 0.61 -5.59 -5.00
C PHE A 140 1.05 -4.21 -5.50
N LYS A 141 1.24 -4.07 -6.82
CA LYS A 141 1.78 -2.86 -7.46
C LYS A 141 0.74 -1.76 -7.65
N ASP A 142 -0.49 -2.15 -7.97
CA ASP A 142 -1.59 -1.24 -8.30
C ASP A 142 -2.96 -1.85 -7.98
N ALA A 143 -4.00 -1.05 -8.20
CA ALA A 143 -5.38 -1.42 -7.95
C ALA A 143 -5.91 -2.56 -8.86
N ASP A 144 -5.38 -2.74 -10.08
CA ASP A 144 -5.81 -3.82 -10.98
C ASP A 144 -5.27 -5.18 -10.48
N GLU A 145 -3.99 -5.25 -10.11
CA GLU A 145 -3.40 -6.47 -9.51
C GLU A 145 -4.13 -6.84 -8.21
N MET A 146 -4.52 -5.84 -7.41
CA MET A 146 -5.33 -6.06 -6.22
C MET A 146 -6.67 -6.73 -6.53
N ILE A 147 -7.38 -6.28 -7.57
CA ILE A 147 -8.67 -6.84 -7.97
C ILE A 147 -8.52 -8.33 -8.34
N ASP A 148 -7.47 -8.68 -9.09
CA ASP A 148 -7.19 -10.07 -9.44
C ASP A 148 -6.95 -10.94 -8.19
N LEU A 149 -6.24 -10.41 -7.19
CA LEU A 149 -6.00 -11.11 -5.94
C LEU A 149 -7.26 -11.28 -5.08
N ILE A 150 -8.20 -10.32 -5.15
CA ILE A 150 -9.52 -10.42 -4.51
C ILE A 150 -10.37 -11.48 -5.21
N ALA A 151 -10.35 -11.51 -6.55
CA ALA A 151 -11.05 -12.51 -7.35
C ALA A 151 -10.54 -13.93 -7.06
N GLN A 152 -9.23 -14.07 -6.81
CA GLN A 152 -8.60 -15.33 -6.38
C GLN A 152 -8.86 -15.67 -4.89
N LYS A 153 -9.61 -14.85 -4.15
CA LYS A 153 -9.89 -15.02 -2.71
C LYS A 153 -8.64 -15.04 -1.83
N LYS A 154 -7.54 -14.47 -2.31
CA LYS A 154 -6.31 -14.30 -1.51
C LYS A 154 -6.44 -13.14 -0.53
N TYR A 155 -7.20 -12.12 -0.93
CA TYR A 155 -7.52 -10.96 -0.11
C TYR A 155 -9.03 -10.73 -0.04
N HIS A 156 -9.49 -10.16 1.07
CA HIS A 156 -10.88 -9.77 1.30
C HIS A 156 -10.96 -8.26 1.53
N LEU A 157 -12.02 -7.63 1.03
CA LEU A 157 -12.29 -6.23 1.38
C LEU A 157 -12.97 -6.17 2.75
N VAL A 158 -12.52 -5.25 3.60
CA VAL A 158 -13.14 -4.95 4.88
C VAL A 158 -13.52 -3.47 4.94
N THR A 159 -14.63 -3.14 5.59
CA THR A 159 -14.99 -1.76 5.92
C THR A 159 -15.71 -1.69 7.26
N ASN A 160 -15.66 -0.54 7.93
CA ASN A 160 -16.51 -0.25 9.08
C ASN A 160 -17.91 0.25 8.68
N TYR A 161 -18.08 0.70 7.43
CA TYR A 161 -19.31 1.34 6.95
C TYR A 161 -19.43 1.27 5.42
N ARG A 162 -20.63 0.92 4.93
CA ARG A 162 -20.90 0.77 3.48
C ARG A 162 -21.62 1.94 2.83
N GLY A 163 -22.29 2.83 3.55
CA GLY A 163 -23.01 3.95 2.91
C GLY A 163 -22.10 5.15 2.57
N ASN A 164 -20.85 4.87 2.19
CA ASN A 164 -19.92 5.89 1.72
C ASN A 164 -19.90 5.88 0.18
N TRP A 165 -19.39 6.97 -0.41
CA TRP A 165 -19.38 7.11 -1.87
C TRP A 165 -18.62 6.00 -2.60
N TYR A 166 -17.59 5.42 -1.98
CA TYR A 166 -16.76 4.40 -2.60
C TYR A 166 -17.54 3.12 -2.83
N PHE A 167 -18.37 2.72 -1.86
CA PHE A 167 -19.25 1.56 -2.00
C PHE A 167 -20.50 1.87 -2.82
N ASP A 168 -21.02 3.11 -2.79
CA ASP A 168 -22.06 3.55 -3.71
C ASP A 168 -21.60 3.38 -5.18
N GLU A 169 -20.37 3.81 -5.48
CA GLU A 169 -19.75 3.63 -6.80
C GLU A 169 -19.44 2.16 -7.08
N LEU A 170 -18.97 1.39 -6.09
CA LEU A 170 -18.77 -0.05 -6.26
C LEU A 170 -20.05 -0.73 -6.71
N ASP A 171 -21.21 -0.32 -6.20
CA ASP A 171 -22.49 -0.97 -6.50
C ASP A 171 -23.12 -0.44 -7.81
N HIS A 172 -22.96 0.85 -8.15
CA HIS A 172 -23.70 1.49 -9.26
C HIS A 172 -22.84 2.00 -10.43
N SER A 173 -21.55 2.26 -10.24
CA SER A 173 -20.68 2.88 -11.25
C SER A 173 -20.38 1.98 -12.45
N ASN A 174 -20.30 2.55 -13.63
CA ASN A 174 -19.89 1.83 -14.86
C ASN A 174 -18.39 2.02 -15.18
N SER A 175 -17.61 2.65 -14.30
CA SER A 175 -16.18 2.79 -14.53
C SER A 175 -15.49 1.42 -14.57
N SER A 176 -14.46 1.28 -15.42
CA SER A 176 -13.71 0.02 -15.60
C SER A 176 -13.22 -0.56 -14.26
N HIS A 177 -12.67 0.29 -13.40
CA HIS A 177 -12.20 -0.09 -12.06
C HIS A 177 -13.31 -0.69 -11.18
N PHE A 178 -14.42 0.04 -10.99
CA PHE A 178 -15.50 -0.42 -10.13
C PHE A 178 -16.28 -1.60 -10.74
N ALA A 179 -16.40 -1.69 -12.07
CA ALA A 179 -17.01 -2.83 -12.73
C ALA A 179 -16.22 -4.13 -12.50
N LYS A 180 -14.88 -4.08 -12.67
CA LYS A 180 -14.01 -5.24 -12.37
C LYS A 180 -14.04 -5.59 -10.89
N LEU A 181 -13.97 -4.58 -10.02
CA LEU A 181 -13.99 -4.81 -8.57
C LEU A 181 -15.33 -5.41 -8.11
N ARG A 182 -16.46 -4.96 -8.67
CA ARG A 182 -17.79 -5.54 -8.42
C ARG A 182 -17.86 -7.00 -8.86
N ALA A 183 -17.28 -7.33 -10.01
CA ALA A 183 -17.18 -8.71 -10.46
C ALA A 183 -16.36 -9.57 -9.48
N ALA A 184 -15.21 -9.07 -9.00
CA ALA A 184 -14.39 -9.77 -8.02
C ALA A 184 -15.12 -9.95 -6.67
N THR A 185 -15.80 -8.91 -6.18
CA THR A 185 -16.49 -8.93 -4.88
C THR A 185 -17.80 -9.71 -4.90
N SER A 186 -18.37 -10.01 -6.07
CA SER A 186 -19.55 -10.88 -6.20
C SER A 186 -19.31 -12.29 -5.65
N SER A 187 -18.10 -12.83 -5.85
CA SER A 187 -17.68 -14.15 -5.37
C SER A 187 -16.95 -14.10 -4.02
N ASN A 188 -16.63 -12.89 -3.55
CA ASN A 188 -15.84 -12.60 -2.36
C ASN A 188 -16.37 -11.30 -1.69
N PRO A 189 -17.46 -11.39 -0.92
CA PRO A 189 -18.18 -10.22 -0.44
C PRO A 189 -17.36 -9.39 0.55
N VAL A 190 -17.65 -8.09 0.58
CA VAL A 190 -17.03 -7.13 1.51
C VAL A 190 -17.48 -7.42 2.94
N GLU A 191 -16.54 -7.62 3.86
CA GLU A 191 -16.82 -7.79 5.29
C GLU A 191 -17.04 -6.43 5.97
N VAL A 192 -18.12 -6.32 6.76
CA VAL A 192 -18.47 -5.09 7.48
C VAL A 192 -18.23 -5.27 8.97
N THR A 193 -17.40 -4.42 9.57
CA THR A 193 -17.10 -4.41 11.00
C THR A 193 -17.83 -3.29 11.73
N LYS A 194 -17.78 -3.31 13.07
CA LYS A 194 -18.48 -2.33 13.91
C LYS A 194 -17.73 -1.01 14.05
N SER A 195 -16.41 -1.03 13.93
CA SER A 195 -15.56 0.14 14.12
C SER A 195 -14.36 0.17 13.17
N VAL A 196 -13.78 1.37 13.03
CA VAL A 196 -12.53 1.58 12.29
C VAL A 196 -11.40 0.71 12.86
N SER A 197 -11.29 0.61 14.18
CA SER A 197 -10.27 -0.20 14.84
C SER A 197 -10.42 -1.69 14.52
N ASP A 198 -11.65 -2.22 14.54
CA ASP A 198 -11.92 -3.63 14.19
C ASP A 198 -11.56 -3.92 12.73
N ALA A 199 -11.84 -2.97 11.81
CA ALA A 199 -11.44 -3.11 10.41
C ALA A 199 -9.91 -3.16 10.26
N LEU A 200 -9.19 -2.29 10.97
CA LEU A 200 -7.72 -2.28 10.97
C LEU A 200 -7.13 -3.55 11.62
N ASP A 201 -7.78 -4.11 12.64
CA ASP A 201 -7.38 -5.39 13.25
C ASP A 201 -7.48 -6.56 12.26
N LEU A 202 -8.48 -6.55 11.38
CA LEU A 202 -8.58 -7.51 10.28
C LEU A 202 -7.46 -7.29 9.25
N VAL A 203 -7.18 -6.04 8.85
CA VAL A 203 -6.04 -5.74 7.96
C VAL A 203 -4.73 -6.25 8.54
N GLU A 204 -4.54 -6.12 9.85
CA GLU A 204 -3.33 -6.59 10.54
C GLU A 204 -3.14 -8.11 10.50
N LYS A 205 -4.20 -8.90 10.27
CA LYS A 205 -4.07 -10.35 10.01
C LYS A 205 -3.32 -10.61 8.70
N GLY A 206 -3.50 -9.75 7.69
CA GLY A 206 -2.70 -9.70 6.46
C GLY A 206 -3.39 -10.22 5.20
N ASN A 207 -4.61 -10.74 5.30
CA ASN A 207 -5.46 -11.18 4.18
C ASN A 207 -6.63 -10.21 3.91
N TYR A 208 -6.64 -9.04 4.56
CA TYR A 208 -7.69 -8.04 4.40
C TYR A 208 -7.13 -6.73 3.85
N ILE A 209 -7.98 -6.03 3.09
CA ILE A 209 -7.70 -4.74 2.47
C ILE A 209 -8.82 -3.79 2.89
N TYR A 210 -8.44 -2.64 3.42
CA TYR A 210 -9.40 -1.63 3.85
C TYR A 210 -9.33 -0.40 2.94
N PRO A 211 -10.30 -0.20 2.01
CA PRO A 211 -10.44 1.03 1.26
C PRO A 211 -10.89 2.17 2.18
N ILE A 212 -10.09 3.23 2.25
CA ILE A 212 -10.37 4.43 3.04
C ILE A 212 -10.13 5.69 2.20
N GLN A 213 -10.58 6.84 2.69
CA GLN A 213 -10.28 8.14 2.08
C GLN A 213 -9.08 8.79 2.77
N GLU A 214 -8.25 9.55 2.03
CA GLU A 214 -7.04 10.21 2.57
C GLU A 214 -7.29 11.18 3.73
N ASP A 215 -8.46 11.82 3.77
CA ASP A 215 -8.86 12.78 4.79
C ASP A 215 -9.74 12.14 5.89
N SER A 216 -9.91 10.82 5.89
CA SER A 216 -10.80 10.12 6.82
C SER A 216 -10.17 9.88 8.20
N LEU A 217 -11.03 9.69 9.20
CA LEU A 217 -10.63 9.18 10.52
C LEU A 217 -9.84 7.86 10.40
N ALA A 218 -10.23 6.99 9.46
CA ALA A 218 -9.55 5.71 9.25
C ALA A 218 -8.10 5.87 8.80
N MET A 219 -7.80 6.90 8.00
CA MET A 219 -6.42 7.24 7.61
C MET A 219 -5.59 7.68 8.82
N GLN A 220 -6.19 8.45 9.72
CA GLN A 220 -5.50 8.89 10.92
C GLN A 220 -5.25 7.74 11.89
N ARG A 221 -6.23 6.85 12.07
CA ARG A 221 -6.10 5.64 12.90
C ARG A 221 -5.14 4.62 12.31
N SER A 222 -5.06 4.47 10.99
CA SER A 222 -4.12 3.55 10.35
C SER A 222 -2.67 3.99 10.56
N LYS A 223 -2.40 5.31 10.63
CA LYS A 223 -1.08 5.87 10.92
C LYS A 223 -0.58 5.53 12.34
N GLU A 224 -1.46 5.17 13.27
CA GLU A 224 -1.08 4.66 14.59
C GLU A 224 -0.36 3.29 14.50
N ARG A 225 -0.43 2.59 13.35
CA ARG A 225 0.16 1.26 13.14
C ARG A 225 1.23 1.29 12.05
N CYS A 226 2.46 0.91 12.41
CA CYS A 226 3.60 0.93 11.50
C CYS A 226 3.66 -0.24 10.50
N ASN A 227 2.75 -1.21 10.61
CA ASN A 227 2.73 -2.42 9.79
C ASN A 227 1.92 -2.26 8.49
N PHE A 228 1.39 -1.06 8.23
CA PHE A 228 0.56 -0.80 7.06
C PHE A 228 1.33 -0.10 5.95
N VAL A 229 0.89 -0.36 4.73
CA VAL A 229 1.30 0.35 3.52
C VAL A 229 0.05 0.83 2.79
N TYR A 230 0.22 1.90 2.03
CA TYR A 230 -0.85 2.65 1.40
C TYR A 230 -0.72 2.56 -0.11
N VAL A 231 -1.71 1.98 -0.78
CA VAL A 231 -1.70 1.85 -2.25
C VAL A 231 -2.80 2.73 -2.83
N SER A 232 -2.38 3.81 -3.52
CA SER A 232 -3.26 4.76 -4.22
C SER A 232 -3.17 4.67 -5.74
N LYS A 233 -2.17 3.97 -6.27
CA LYS A 233 -1.92 3.87 -7.71
C LYS A 233 -3.03 3.11 -8.42
N GLY A 234 -3.59 3.72 -9.47
CA GLY A 234 -4.71 3.15 -10.23
C GLY A 234 -6.09 3.49 -9.67
N LEU A 235 -6.17 4.26 -8.58
CA LEU A 235 -7.45 4.68 -8.00
C LEU A 235 -7.94 6.03 -8.57
N PRO A 236 -9.25 6.17 -8.82
CA PRO A 236 -9.81 7.41 -9.32
C PRO A 236 -9.81 8.50 -8.25
N GLN A 237 -9.39 9.70 -8.60
CA GLN A 237 -9.61 10.89 -7.77
C GLN A 237 -11.03 11.40 -7.93
N ARG A 238 -11.64 11.86 -6.84
CA ARG A 238 -12.98 12.47 -6.83
C ARG A 238 -12.92 13.84 -6.18
N SER A 239 -13.70 14.77 -6.72
CA SER A 239 -13.87 16.08 -6.11
C SER A 239 -14.87 16.00 -4.95
N ALA A 240 -14.61 16.80 -3.92
CA ALA A 240 -15.46 16.95 -2.76
C ALA A 240 -16.21 18.30 -2.82
N HIS A 241 -17.48 18.27 -2.43
CA HIS A 241 -18.45 19.34 -2.62
C HIS A 241 -19.30 19.52 -1.35
N LEU A 242 -19.96 20.66 -1.24
CA LEU A 242 -21.10 20.83 -0.34
C LEU A 242 -22.37 20.37 -1.06
N VAL A 243 -23.31 19.81 -0.30
CA VAL A 243 -24.58 19.31 -0.82
C VAL A 243 -25.71 20.21 -0.36
N PHE A 244 -26.62 20.47 -1.28
CA PHE A 244 -27.81 21.27 -1.10
C PHE A 244 -29.04 20.48 -1.56
N PRO A 245 -30.22 20.74 -0.97
CA PRO A 245 -31.48 20.25 -1.53
C PRO A 245 -31.68 20.84 -2.93
N ASN A 246 -32.46 20.17 -3.77
CA ASN A 246 -32.76 20.64 -5.13
C ASN A 246 -33.42 22.03 -5.11
N ASN A 247 -33.07 22.88 -6.08
CA ASN A 247 -33.49 24.29 -6.18
C ASN A 247 -33.09 25.15 -4.97
N SER A 248 -31.91 24.93 -4.40
CA SER A 248 -31.47 25.72 -3.25
C SER A 248 -31.11 27.15 -3.65
N MET A 249 -31.71 28.13 -2.97
CA MET A 249 -31.39 29.56 -3.14
C MET A 249 -29.96 29.93 -2.69
N PHE A 250 -29.27 29.03 -1.98
CA PHE A 250 -27.92 29.27 -1.47
C PHE A 250 -26.83 28.82 -2.42
N LEU A 251 -27.11 27.89 -3.33
CA LEU A 251 -26.09 27.24 -4.17
C LEU A 251 -25.23 28.24 -4.95
N GLU A 252 -25.85 29.17 -5.66
CA GLU A 252 -25.13 30.16 -6.46
C GLU A 252 -24.23 31.07 -5.61
N LYS A 253 -24.73 31.50 -4.45
CA LYS A 253 -23.98 32.33 -3.50
C LYS A 253 -22.78 31.58 -2.94
N PHE A 254 -22.96 30.31 -2.57
CA PHE A 254 -21.87 29.46 -2.12
C PHE A 254 -20.84 29.20 -3.21
N ASN A 255 -21.26 28.95 -4.45
CA ASN A 255 -20.37 28.76 -5.58
C ASN A 255 -19.47 29.99 -5.81
N ASN A 256 -20.03 31.19 -5.78
CA ASN A 256 -19.27 32.43 -5.89
C ASN A 256 -18.31 32.64 -4.70
N ALA A 257 -18.74 32.31 -3.48
CA ALA A 257 -17.90 32.38 -2.29
C ALA A 257 -16.72 31.39 -2.33
N ILE A 258 -16.96 30.15 -2.80
CA ILE A 258 -15.92 29.11 -2.95
C ILE A 258 -14.82 29.59 -3.90
N ILE A 259 -15.19 30.17 -5.05
CA ILE A 259 -14.21 30.70 -6.01
C ILE A 259 -13.38 31.82 -5.37
N THR A 260 -14.09 32.80 -4.76
CA THR A 260 -13.47 33.99 -4.16
C THR A 260 -12.52 33.63 -3.01
N GLN A 261 -12.78 32.53 -2.30
CA GLN A 261 -12.02 32.09 -1.12
C GLN A 261 -11.14 30.86 -1.34
N SER A 262 -10.96 30.44 -2.59
CA SER A 262 -10.23 29.22 -2.98
C SER A 262 -8.87 29.08 -2.30
N GLN A 263 -8.06 30.15 -2.25
CA GLN A 263 -6.74 30.11 -1.59
C GLN A 263 -6.82 29.82 -0.10
N PHE A 264 -7.80 30.40 0.60
CA PHE A 264 -7.97 30.17 2.03
C PHE A 264 -8.47 28.76 2.30
N ILE A 265 -9.41 28.27 1.48
CA ILE A 265 -9.90 26.88 1.53
C ILE A 265 -8.73 25.91 1.42
N GLN A 266 -7.87 26.08 0.42
CA GLN A 266 -6.71 25.20 0.19
C GLN A 266 -5.72 25.24 1.36
N ARG A 267 -5.42 26.42 1.90
CA ARG A 267 -4.54 26.56 3.08
C ARG A 267 -5.14 25.88 4.31
N THR A 268 -6.43 26.08 4.54
CA THR A 268 -7.17 25.45 5.64
C THR A 268 -7.16 23.94 5.50
N PHE A 269 -7.49 23.43 4.31
CA PHE A 269 -7.49 22.00 4.04
C PHE A 269 -6.09 21.40 4.27
N SER A 270 -5.04 22.01 3.72
CA SER A 270 -3.67 21.56 3.94
C SER A 270 -3.28 21.55 5.42
N LYS A 271 -3.63 22.60 6.17
CA LYS A 271 -3.36 22.69 7.61
C LYS A 271 -4.06 21.58 8.40
N TYR A 272 -5.33 21.32 8.14
CA TYR A 272 -6.15 20.40 8.96
C TYR A 272 -6.21 18.97 8.44
N PHE A 273 -5.79 18.66 7.22
CA PHE A 273 -5.85 17.29 6.69
C PHE A 273 -4.49 16.75 6.27
N LEU A 274 -3.60 17.60 5.75
CA LEU A 274 -2.30 17.16 5.23
C LEU A 274 -1.15 17.35 6.24
N GLN A 275 -1.09 18.49 6.93
CA GLN A 275 0.08 18.89 7.73
C GLN A 275 -0.12 18.78 9.25
N GLY A 276 -1.31 19.03 9.77
CA GLY A 276 -1.48 19.42 11.18
C GLY A 276 -2.42 18.59 12.05
N PHE A 277 -3.17 17.63 11.51
CA PHE A 277 -4.16 16.90 12.31
C PHE A 277 -3.66 15.55 12.76
N LYS A 278 -3.30 15.48 14.04
CA LYS A 278 -2.96 14.25 14.76
C LYS A 278 -4.07 14.03 15.79
N ILE A 279 -4.86 12.98 15.61
CA ILE A 279 -5.93 12.61 16.55
C ILE A 279 -5.35 11.93 17.80
N ALA A 280 -4.18 11.32 17.65
CA ALA A 280 -3.47 10.61 18.70
C ALA A 280 -1.96 10.77 18.54
N ASP A 281 -1.21 10.27 19.53
CA ASP A 281 0.25 10.24 19.50
C ASP A 281 0.70 9.19 18.47
N ILE A 282 1.08 9.66 17.28
CA ILE A 282 1.49 8.80 16.18
C ILE A 282 2.89 8.26 16.53
N PRO A 283 3.08 6.94 16.67
CA PRO A 283 4.40 6.39 16.93
C PRO A 283 5.34 6.77 15.79
N LYS A 284 6.63 6.95 16.11
CA LYS A 284 7.67 7.16 15.08
C LYS A 284 7.85 5.88 14.29
N CYS A 285 6.99 5.67 13.30
CA CYS A 285 7.12 4.57 12.36
C CYS A 285 8.33 4.84 11.46
N PRO A 286 9.14 3.81 11.13
CA PRO A 286 10.13 3.95 10.08
C PRO A 286 9.41 4.35 8.80
N ALA A 287 9.92 5.36 8.10
CA ALA A 287 9.28 5.92 6.91
C ALA A 287 8.84 4.79 5.94
N THR A 288 7.53 4.74 5.68
CA THR A 288 6.90 3.88 4.66
C THR A 288 7.02 4.50 3.28
N GLU A 289 7.21 5.81 3.22
CA GLU A 289 7.62 6.52 2.01
C GLU A 289 9.14 6.43 1.87
N PHE A 290 9.58 6.39 0.62
CA PHE A 290 10.98 6.41 0.24
C PHE A 290 11.65 7.67 0.83
N GLU A 291 12.23 7.57 2.02
CA GLU A 291 13.26 8.52 2.39
C GLU A 291 14.44 8.31 1.44
N GLU A 292 14.73 9.32 0.62
CA GLU A 292 16.01 9.50 -0.06
C GLU A 292 17.11 9.61 1.02
N GLY A 293 17.52 8.46 1.52
CA GLY A 293 18.47 8.32 2.59
C GLY A 293 18.96 6.89 2.64
N SER A 294 20.28 6.72 2.60
CA SER A 294 20.93 5.42 2.68
C SER A 294 20.59 4.74 4.02
N LYS A 295 19.69 3.76 4.02
CA LYS A 295 19.51 2.87 5.17
C LYS A 295 20.83 2.12 5.41
N PRO A 296 21.33 2.04 6.65
CA PRO A 296 22.54 1.29 6.95
C PRO A 296 22.33 -0.19 6.57
N LEU A 297 23.33 -0.77 5.89
CA LEU A 297 23.27 -2.16 5.45
C LEU A 297 23.12 -3.10 6.65
N GLY A 298 22.01 -3.84 6.69
CA GLY A 298 21.80 -4.85 7.73
C GLY A 298 22.71 -6.07 7.52
N VAL A 299 23.24 -6.62 8.62
CA VAL A 299 24.04 -7.87 8.62
C VAL A 299 23.29 -9.03 7.94
N GLN A 300 21.95 -9.01 8.00
CA GLN A 300 21.10 -10.00 7.32
C GLN A 300 21.30 -10.06 5.80
N SER A 301 21.66 -8.94 5.15
CA SER A 301 21.89 -8.90 3.70
C SER A 301 23.24 -9.54 3.31
N VAL A 302 24.18 -9.71 4.26
CA VAL A 302 25.55 -10.19 4.00
C VAL A 302 25.76 -11.61 4.54
N ILE A 303 24.84 -12.14 5.34
CA ILE A 303 24.96 -13.45 6.02
C ILE A 303 25.17 -14.61 5.05
N GLY A 304 24.62 -14.52 3.82
CA GLY A 304 24.78 -15.54 2.78
C GLY A 304 26.23 -15.74 2.34
N ILE A 305 27.02 -14.65 2.31
CA ILE A 305 28.45 -14.69 1.93
C ILE A 305 29.25 -15.46 2.99
N PHE A 306 28.98 -15.19 4.28
CA PHE A 306 29.62 -15.89 5.38
C PHE A 306 29.24 -17.38 5.42
N ALA A 307 27.97 -17.72 5.14
CA ALA A 307 27.53 -19.10 5.06
C ALA A 307 28.22 -19.88 3.92
N LEU A 308 28.33 -19.28 2.73
CA LEU A 308 29.08 -19.86 1.61
C LEU A 308 30.56 -20.04 1.95
N GLY A 309 31.19 -19.05 2.59
CA GLY A 309 32.57 -19.16 3.05
C GLY A 309 32.77 -20.31 4.04
N ALA A 310 31.85 -20.47 5.00
CA ALA A 310 31.90 -21.56 5.99
C ALA A 310 31.74 -22.94 5.34
N LEU A 311 30.83 -23.08 4.37
CA LEU A 311 30.66 -24.31 3.58
C LEU A 311 31.92 -24.62 2.77
N GLY A 312 32.51 -23.62 2.12
CA GLY A 312 33.76 -23.74 1.37
C GLY A 312 34.90 -24.25 2.25
N MET A 313 35.12 -23.60 3.39
CA MET A 313 36.15 -24.02 4.37
C MET A 313 35.92 -25.44 4.90
N SER A 314 34.67 -25.79 5.18
CA SER A 314 34.32 -27.15 5.64
C SER A 314 34.62 -28.20 4.57
N SER A 315 34.28 -27.93 3.31
CA SER A 315 34.55 -28.84 2.19
C SER A 315 36.05 -29.03 1.93
N ALA A 316 36.83 -27.94 2.02
CA ALA A 316 38.28 -27.98 1.89
C ALA A 316 38.94 -28.80 3.01
N LEU A 317 38.45 -28.65 4.25
CA LEU A 317 38.94 -29.43 5.39
C LEU A 317 38.68 -30.92 5.21
N VAL A 318 37.49 -31.31 4.74
CA VAL A 318 37.15 -32.71 4.46
C VAL A 318 38.06 -33.28 3.37
N ALA A 319 38.28 -32.53 2.29
CA ALA A 319 39.18 -32.94 1.21
C ALA A 319 40.62 -33.14 1.72
N PHE A 320 41.11 -32.21 2.56
CA PHE A 320 42.43 -32.30 3.16
C PHE A 320 42.59 -33.53 4.06
N VAL A 321 41.61 -33.82 4.91
CA VAL A 321 41.63 -35.02 5.78
C VAL A 321 41.57 -36.30 4.95
N ALA A 322 40.79 -36.32 3.87
CA ALA A 322 40.73 -37.46 2.94
C ALA A 322 42.07 -37.69 2.22
N GLU A 323 42.77 -36.63 1.83
CA GLU A 323 44.08 -36.73 1.19
C GLU A 323 45.16 -37.21 2.16
N VAL A 324 45.20 -36.67 3.38
CA VAL A 324 46.14 -37.09 4.43
C VAL A 324 45.93 -38.55 4.83
N SER A 325 44.68 -38.99 5.01
CA SER A 325 44.38 -40.38 5.36
C SER A 325 44.74 -41.36 4.25
N ARG A 326 44.51 -41.01 2.97
CA ARG A 326 44.93 -41.80 1.81
C ARG A 326 46.46 -41.90 1.72
N ASN A 327 47.17 -40.78 1.87
CA ASN A 327 48.63 -40.76 1.81
C ASN A 327 49.28 -41.50 3.00
N CYS A 328 48.67 -41.43 4.19
CA CYS A 328 49.14 -42.17 5.37
C CYS A 328 48.94 -43.69 5.21
N MET A 329 47.80 -44.15 4.66
CA MET A 329 47.60 -45.56 4.34
C MET A 329 48.56 -46.08 3.25
N CYS A 330 48.85 -45.27 2.22
CA CYS A 330 49.87 -45.60 1.22
C CYS A 330 51.27 -45.75 1.84
N ALA A 331 51.65 -44.88 2.78
CA ALA A 331 52.93 -44.94 3.47
C ALA A 331 53.06 -46.18 4.38
N ILE A 332 51.99 -46.55 5.07
CA ILE A 332 51.96 -47.77 5.92
C ILE A 332 52.03 -49.04 5.06
N ALA A 333 51.31 -49.08 3.93
CA ALA A 333 51.38 -50.21 2.99
C ALA A 333 52.77 -50.38 2.36
N HIS A 334 53.47 -49.28 2.08
CA HIS A 334 54.85 -49.32 1.57
C HIS A 334 55.85 -49.84 2.63
N ASN A 335 55.67 -49.51 3.91
CA ASN A 335 56.53 -49.98 5.00
C ASN A 335 56.29 -51.45 5.39
N MET A 336 55.09 -52.00 5.16
CA MET A 336 54.84 -53.44 5.33
C MET A 336 55.47 -54.30 4.22
N LEU A 337 55.58 -53.77 3.00
CA LEU A 337 56.24 -54.48 1.88
C LEU A 337 57.77 -54.51 1.97
N THR A 338 58.39 -53.61 2.74
CA THR A 338 59.85 -53.58 2.95
C THR A 338 60.32 -54.41 4.15
N THR A 339 59.43 -54.74 5.09
CA THR A 339 59.76 -55.59 6.25
C THR A 339 59.69 -57.09 5.95
N ASP A 340 59.08 -57.49 4.84
CA ASP A 340 58.99 -58.90 4.39
C ASP A 340 60.17 -59.34 3.50
N LYS A 341 61.21 -58.48 3.37
CA LYS A 341 62.41 -58.73 2.55
C LYS A 341 63.75 -58.75 3.31
N SER A 342 63.74 -58.79 4.65
CA SER A 342 64.97 -58.95 5.45
C SER A 342 65.19 -60.39 5.90
#